data_AF-A0A4Q3TZR6-F1
#
_entry.id   AF-A0A4Q3TZR6-F1
#
_cell.length_a   1.000
_cell.length_b   1.000
_cell.length_c   1.000
_cell.angle_alpha   90.00
_cell.angle_beta   90.00
_cell.angle_gamma   90.00
#
_symmetry.space_group_name_H-M   'P 1'
#
loop_
_entity.id
_entity.type
_entity.pdbx_description
1 polymer ?
#
loop_
_entity_poly.entity_id
_entity_poly.type
_entity_poly.pdbx_seq_one_letter_code
_entity_poly.pdbx_strand_id
1 'polypeptide(L)' 'MQDADFDKPMIAVVNTWSSVTPCNMHLDRLAVDVRAGIIAAGGYPVDFNTIVVTD' A
#
# COMPACT_ATOMS: atom_id res chain seq x y z
N MET A 1 5.52 -12.63 -4.92
CA MET A 1 6.94 -12.75 -4.56
C MET A 1 7.54 -13.94 -5.27
N GLN A 2 8.69 -13.74 -5.91
CA GLN A 2 9.59 -14.77 -6.44
C GLN A 2 10.98 -14.57 -5.82
N ASP A 3 11.90 -15.52 -5.99
CA ASP A 3 13.23 -15.46 -5.36
C ASP A 3 14.01 -14.18 -5.70
N ALA A 4 13.91 -13.70 -6.94
CA ALA A 4 14.55 -12.45 -7.37
C ALA A 4 13.98 -11.19 -6.70
N ASP A 5 12.83 -11.27 -6.02
CA ASP A 5 12.26 -10.14 -5.29
C ASP A 5 12.93 -9.91 -3.94
N PHE A 6 13.64 -10.91 -3.37
CA PHE A 6 14.34 -10.76 -2.09
C PHE A 6 15.53 -9.79 -2.17
N ASP A 7 16.07 -9.57 -3.37
CA ASP A 7 17.17 -8.63 -3.61
C ASP A 7 16.69 -7.19 -3.86
N LYS A 8 15.36 -6.97 -3.98
CA LYS A 8 14.79 -5.65 -4.23
C LYS A 8 14.56 -4.88 -2.93
N PRO A 9 14.63 -3.53 -2.94
CA PRO A 9 14.18 -2.73 -1.81
C PRO A 9 12.72 -3.04 -1.46
N MET A 10 12.46 -3.48 -0.24
CA MET A 10 11.10 -3.73 0.26
C MET A 10 10.50 -2.42 0.76
N ILE A 11 9.37 -2.02 0.19
CA ILE A 11 8.71 -0.76 0.52
C ILE A 11 7.34 -1.05 1.14
N ALA A 12 7.17 -0.65 2.40
CA ALA A 12 5.89 -0.76 3.09
C ALA A 12 4.91 0.31 2.58
N VAL A 13 3.75 -0.12 2.09
CA VAL A 13 2.63 0.75 1.73
C VAL A 13 1.64 0.72 2.90
N VAL A 14 1.79 1.67 3.82
CA VAL A 14 0.94 1.78 5.00
C VAL A 14 -0.25 2.69 4.69
N ASN A 15 -1.47 2.18 4.82
CA ASN A 15 -2.69 2.96 4.61
C ASN A 15 -3.68 2.83 5.78
N THR A 16 -4.65 3.72 5.81
CA THR A 16 -5.74 3.76 6.80
C THR A 16 -7.09 3.43 6.17
N TRP A 17 -7.12 2.60 5.11
CA TRP A 17 -8.38 2.27 4.45
C TRP A 17 -9.37 1.67 5.46
N SER A 18 -10.60 2.18 5.42
CA SER A 18 -11.71 1.76 6.27
C SER A 18 -13.02 2.02 5.55
N SER A 19 -14.01 1.14 5.76
CA SER A 19 -15.39 1.34 5.29
C SER A 19 -16.26 2.13 6.27
N VAL A 20 -15.71 2.55 7.42
CA VAL A 20 -16.48 3.24 8.46
C VAL A 20 -16.87 4.65 8.01
N THR A 21 -15.98 5.36 7.28
CA THR A 21 -16.25 6.73 6.84
C THR A 21 -15.74 7.03 5.42
N PRO A 22 -16.37 7.98 4.70
CA PRO A 22 -16.01 8.30 3.32
C PRO A 22 -14.57 8.80 3.15
N CYS A 23 -13.99 9.38 4.20
CA CYS A 23 -12.66 10.00 4.21
C CYS A 23 -11.55 9.00 3.88
N ASN A 24 -11.74 7.71 4.16
CA ASN A 24 -10.69 6.69 4.03
C ASN A 24 -11.05 5.55 3.07
N MET A 25 -12.31 5.48 2.62
CA MET A 25 -12.81 4.42 1.75
C MET A 25 -12.08 4.29 0.41
N HIS A 26 -11.41 5.35 -0.05
CA HIS A 26 -10.76 5.40 -1.36
C HIS A 26 -9.25 5.10 -1.31
N LEU A 27 -8.69 4.90 -0.12
CA LEU A 27 -7.25 4.70 0.06
C LEU A 27 -6.77 3.33 -0.48
N ASP A 28 -7.66 2.35 -0.61
CA ASP A 28 -7.38 1.06 -1.26
C ASP A 28 -7.05 1.23 -2.75
N ARG A 29 -7.78 2.11 -3.44
CA ARG A 29 -7.57 2.44 -4.85
C ARG A 29 -6.25 3.16 -5.06
N LEU A 30 -5.96 4.14 -4.20
CA LEU A 30 -4.66 4.83 -4.24
C LEU A 30 -3.49 3.87 -4.00
N ALA A 31 -3.66 2.88 -3.12
CA ALA A 31 -2.63 1.87 -2.88
C ALA A 31 -2.32 1.04 -4.14
N VAL A 32 -3.28 0.85 -5.07
CA VAL A 32 -3.02 0.18 -6.36
C VAL A 32 -1.96 0.93 -7.15
N ASP A 33 -2.13 2.24 -7.30
CA ASP A 33 -1.21 3.09 -8.07
C ASP A 33 0.16 3.18 -7.40
N VAL A 34 0.19 3.26 -6.07
CA VAL A 34 1.44 3.25 -5.28
C VAL A 34 2.21 1.96 -5.50
N ARG A 35 1.56 0.79 -5.42
CA ARG A 35 2.20 -0.51 -5.68
C ARG A 35 2.76 -0.59 -7.09
N ALA A 36 1.99 -0.14 -8.08
CA ALA A 36 2.43 -0.11 -9.47
C ALA A 36 3.69 0.76 -9.65
N GLY A 37 3.73 1.94 -9.02
CA GLY A 37 4.89 2.82 -9.02
C GLY A 37 6.13 2.19 -8.37
N ILE A 38 5.97 1.52 -7.23
CA ILE A 38 7.07 0.81 -6.55
C ILE A 38 7.66 -0.27 -7.46
N ILE A 39 6.81 -1.08 -8.10
CA ILE A 39 7.24 -2.13 -9.03
C ILE A 39 7.97 -1.53 -10.23
N ALA A 40 7.42 -0.46 -10.82
CA ALA A 40 8.04 0.22 -11.95
C ALA A 40 9.41 0.84 -11.61
N ALA A 41 9.62 1.22 -10.35
CA ALA A 41 10.89 1.72 -9.83
C ALA A 41 11.87 0.61 -9.39
N GLY A 42 11.51 -0.66 -9.53
CA GLY A 42 12.36 -1.81 -9.17
C GLY A 42 12.29 -2.24 -7.70
N GLY A 43 11.35 -1.73 -6.92
CA GLY A 43 11.09 -2.16 -5.55
C GLY A 43 10.07 -3.30 -5.46
N TYR A 44 9.92 -3.87 -4.25
CA TYR A 44 8.86 -4.83 -3.92
C TYR A 44 7.91 -4.22 -2.88
N PRO A 45 6.63 -3.98 -3.23
CA PRO A 45 5.69 -3.39 -2.28
C PRO A 45 5.15 -4.44 -1.29
N VAL A 46 4.93 -4.03 -0.05
CA VAL A 46 4.27 -4.82 0.99
C VAL A 46 3.17 -3.97 1.62
N ASP A 47 1.91 -4.38 1.49
CA ASP A 47 0.78 -3.64 2.04
C ASP A 47 0.65 -3.87 3.55
N PHE A 48 0.37 -2.78 4.28
CA PHE A 48 -0.04 -2.80 5.67
C PHE A 48 -1.17 -1.80 5.90
N ASN A 49 -2.03 -2.10 6.87
CA ASN A 49 -3.13 -1.22 7.26
C ASN A 49 -2.97 -0.80 8.74
N THR A 50 -3.43 0.41 9.07
CA THR A 50 -3.51 0.92 10.45
C THR A 50 -4.85 1.61 10.71
N ILE A 51 -5.20 1.77 11.98
CA ILE A 51 -6.51 2.27 12.41
C ILE A 51 -6.76 3.73 11.99
N VAL A 52 -8.04 4.08 11.90
CA VAL A 52 -8.50 5.46 11.70
C VAL A 52 -9.72 5.75 12.56
N VAL A 53 -9.85 7.00 12.98
CA VAL A 53 -11.05 7.55 13.62
C VAL A 53 -11.64 8.63 12.72
N THR A 54 -12.91 8.93 12.92
CA THR A 54 -13.51 10.13 12.34
C THR A 54 -13.99 10.99 13.49
N ASP A 55 -13.65 12.27 13.39
CA ASP A 55 -14.04 13.29 14.36
C ASP A 55 -15.56 13.29 14.58
#